data_AF-A0A6S6M321-F1
#
_entry.id   AF-A0A6S6M321-F1
#
_cell.length_a   1.000
_cell.length_b   1.000
_cell.length_c   1.000
_cell.angle_alpha   90.00
_cell.angle_beta   90.00
_cell.angle_gamma   90.00
#
_symmetry.space_group_name_H-M   'P 1'
#
loop_
_entity.id
_entity.type
_entity.pdbx_description
1 polymer ?
#
loop_
_entity_poly.entity_id
_entity_poly.type
_entity_poly.pdbx_seq_one_letter_code
_entity_poly.pdbx_strand_id
1 'polypeptide(L)'
;MKIFDIPEDELRIELADPAPFGGGKRSELMLLAALGAPVGTRDPVDLALLSAASRKDDLRHFEQTAFTPLEPQLARSIARVRRVGEKEEELIARGEVDAILYLCRADEATRFRAELQAEMRMTRGYRALGIAKAKPGPEGEENWTFMGYIPIRATRHKSTRSEEPADFNYVTVWDWQLRVLHWLSVFLILVLSLTGLLMGSSRFIYGVSQGYSNYLSWLRLTHFVAGWFLLCAAILRIAGLFLASNRFQRWYALFPVKKRDLNNLVQVAKNYLFCRFERPPHYIGHNPLQQIAYTAIFGVGLAALFTGFALYALYAPDHWLLRYFVWFDDLIGVQYLRLVHQLIMWIFLAFIPIHVYLSIRADTVEREGALSSIVSGGRWCRKGTKFEDA
;
A
#
# COMPACT_ATOMS: atom_id res chain seq x y z
N MET A 1 4.21 25.43 -4.13
CA MET A 1 2.96 24.69 -3.91
C MET A 1 3.04 24.11 -2.51
N LYS A 2 2.30 24.67 -1.55
CA LYS A 2 2.33 24.18 -0.17
C LYS A 2 1.68 22.80 -0.14
N ILE A 3 2.20 21.89 0.67
CA ILE A 3 1.90 20.45 0.69
C ILE A 3 0.42 20.13 1.02
N PHE A 4 -0.42 21.13 1.32
CA PHE A 4 -1.79 20.96 1.78
C PHE A 4 -2.83 21.88 1.11
N ASP A 5 -2.51 22.55 -0.02
CA ASP A 5 -3.56 23.21 -0.79
C ASP A 5 -4.42 22.13 -1.47
N ILE A 6 -5.54 21.80 -0.85
CA ILE A 6 -6.57 20.93 -1.41
C ILE A 6 -7.30 21.77 -2.45
N PRO A 7 -7.23 21.43 -3.74
CA PRO A 7 -7.97 22.18 -4.74
C PRO A 7 -9.48 21.88 -4.56
N GLU A 8 -10.29 22.93 -4.51
CA GLU A 8 -11.74 22.88 -4.21
C GLU A 8 -12.54 22.00 -5.21
N ASP A 9 -11.95 21.68 -6.35
CA ASP A 9 -12.50 20.86 -7.43
C ASP A 9 -12.57 19.35 -7.11
N GLU A 10 -11.90 18.87 -6.06
CA GLU A 10 -11.93 17.44 -5.67
C GLU A 10 -13.10 17.05 -4.72
N LEU A 11 -13.84 18.03 -4.18
CA LEU A 11 -14.97 17.83 -3.27
C LEU A 11 -16.29 17.69 -4.03
N ARG A 12 -16.97 16.54 -3.89
CA ARG A 12 -18.28 16.27 -4.48
C ARG A 12 -19.34 16.10 -3.40
N ILE A 13 -20.38 16.92 -3.46
CA ILE A 13 -21.56 16.78 -2.60
C ILE A 13 -22.52 15.77 -3.22
N GLU A 14 -22.93 14.79 -2.42
CA GLU A 14 -23.93 13.79 -2.74
C GLU A 14 -25.20 14.07 -1.93
N LEU A 15 -26.33 14.21 -2.62
CA LEU A 15 -27.65 14.36 -2.02
C LEU A 15 -28.36 13.00 -2.06
N ALA A 16 -28.77 12.49 -0.90
CA ALA A 16 -29.62 11.31 -0.84
C ALA A 16 -31.10 11.69 -1.07
N ASP A 17 -31.97 10.67 -1.10
CA ASP A 17 -33.42 10.88 -1.23
C ASP A 17 -33.97 11.82 -0.14
N PRO A 18 -34.65 12.93 -0.52
CA PRO A 18 -35.33 13.82 0.42
C PRO A 18 -36.39 13.07 1.23
N ALA A 19 -36.48 13.39 2.52
CA ALA A 19 -37.43 12.80 3.46
C ALA A 19 -38.48 13.83 3.88
N PRO A 20 -39.59 13.99 3.12
CA PRO A 20 -40.65 14.92 3.45
C PRO A 20 -41.50 14.44 4.63
N PHE A 21 -42.00 15.39 5.41
CA PHE A 21 -42.93 15.20 6.51
C PHE A 21 -44.28 15.86 6.18
N GLY A 22 -45.34 15.52 6.93
CA GLY A 22 -46.67 16.13 6.73
C GLY A 22 -47.35 15.83 5.39
N GLY A 23 -46.90 14.81 4.65
CA GLY A 23 -47.46 14.44 3.33
C GLY A 23 -46.90 15.25 2.15
N GLY A 24 -45.87 16.08 2.35
CA GLY A 24 -45.23 16.87 1.30
C GLY A 24 -44.55 16.04 0.21
N LYS A 25 -44.36 16.64 -0.97
CA LYS A 25 -43.66 15.98 -2.10
C LYS A 25 -42.14 16.14 -1.97
N ARG A 26 -41.38 15.14 -2.43
CA ARG A 26 -39.90 15.19 -2.45
C ARG A 26 -39.36 16.34 -3.29
N SER A 27 -40.03 16.67 -4.40
CA SER A 27 -39.64 17.78 -5.28
C SER A 27 -39.83 19.14 -4.60
N GLU A 28 -40.94 19.30 -3.88
CA GLU A 28 -41.24 20.51 -3.11
C GLU A 28 -40.20 20.74 -2.01
N LEU A 29 -39.83 19.69 -1.28
CA LEU A 29 -38.78 19.79 -0.25
C LEU A 29 -37.42 20.19 -0.86
N MET A 30 -37.06 19.64 -2.03
CA MET A 30 -35.84 20.02 -2.74
C MET A 30 -35.87 21.46 -3.23
N LEU A 31 -37.02 21.92 -3.75
CA LEU A 31 -37.23 23.30 -4.18
C LEU A 31 -37.06 24.28 -3.00
N LEU A 32 -37.70 24.00 -1.86
CA LEU A 32 -37.56 24.84 -0.66
C LEU A 32 -36.11 24.86 -0.15
N ALA A 33 -35.42 23.72 -0.17
CA ALA A 33 -34.00 23.66 0.21
C ALA A 33 -33.11 24.56 -0.66
N ALA A 34 -33.40 24.61 -1.96
CA ALA A 34 -32.70 25.43 -2.93
C ALA A 34 -33.05 26.92 -2.79
N LEU A 35 -34.33 27.26 -2.61
CA LEU A 35 -34.79 28.64 -2.41
C LEU A 35 -34.29 29.26 -1.10
N GLY A 36 -34.00 28.44 -0.09
CA GLY A 36 -33.38 28.91 1.13
C GLY A 36 -31.89 29.27 0.98
N ALA A 37 -31.25 28.97 -0.15
CA ALA A 37 -29.85 29.32 -0.40
C ALA A 37 -29.66 30.82 -0.66
N PRO A 38 -28.57 31.44 -0.17
CA PRO A 38 -28.30 32.83 -0.49
C PRO A 38 -28.02 32.98 -1.99
N VAL A 39 -28.57 34.04 -2.59
CA VAL A 39 -28.30 34.37 -4.00
C VAL A 39 -26.79 34.63 -4.19
N GLY A 40 -26.19 33.96 -5.18
CA GLY A 40 -24.75 34.08 -5.46
C GLY A 40 -23.83 33.27 -4.54
N THR A 41 -24.39 32.34 -3.75
CA THR A 41 -23.61 31.41 -2.91
C THR A 41 -22.53 30.66 -3.71
N ARG A 42 -21.38 30.48 -3.07
CA ARG A 42 -20.28 29.62 -3.55
C ARG A 42 -20.15 28.33 -2.74
N ASP A 43 -21.05 28.12 -1.78
CA ASP A 43 -21.03 26.92 -0.95
C ASP A 43 -21.39 25.69 -1.80
N PRO A 44 -20.58 24.60 -1.76
CA PRO A 44 -20.78 23.44 -2.60
C PRO A 44 -22.08 22.69 -2.28
N VAL A 45 -22.59 22.77 -1.05
CA VAL A 45 -23.87 22.18 -0.65
C VAL A 45 -25.02 22.95 -1.27
N ASP A 46 -25.00 24.28 -1.18
CA ASP A 46 -26.02 25.12 -1.79
C ASP A 46 -26.05 24.95 -3.31
N LEU A 47 -24.88 24.92 -3.96
CA LEU A 47 -24.77 24.69 -5.41
C LEU A 47 -25.34 23.32 -5.81
N ALA A 48 -25.12 22.29 -4.99
CA ALA A 48 -25.70 20.96 -5.24
C ALA A 48 -27.23 20.97 -5.12
N LEU A 49 -27.79 21.67 -4.13
CA LEU A 49 -29.23 21.81 -3.95
C LEU A 49 -29.87 22.58 -5.12
N LEU A 50 -29.28 23.71 -5.51
CA LEU A 50 -29.72 24.52 -6.67
C LEU A 50 -29.67 23.72 -7.97
N SER A 51 -28.59 22.98 -8.20
CA SER A 51 -28.42 22.08 -9.36
C SER A 51 -29.46 20.95 -9.36
N ALA A 52 -29.80 20.38 -8.19
CA ALA A 52 -30.79 19.32 -8.09
C ALA A 52 -32.22 19.84 -8.31
N ALA A 53 -32.57 21.01 -7.77
CA ALA A 53 -33.89 21.63 -7.93
C ALA A 53 -34.14 22.11 -9.36
N SER A 54 -33.15 22.77 -9.99
CA SER A 54 -33.25 23.30 -11.37
C SER A 54 -33.52 22.25 -12.45
N ARG A 55 -33.31 20.96 -12.17
CA ARG A 55 -33.67 19.87 -13.09
C ARG A 55 -35.17 19.65 -13.23
N LYS A 56 -35.96 20.04 -12.23
CA LYS A 56 -37.41 19.80 -12.17
C LYS A 56 -38.23 21.09 -12.18
N ASP A 57 -37.71 22.15 -11.58
CA ASP A 57 -38.43 23.41 -11.39
C ASP A 57 -37.61 24.59 -11.91
N ASP A 58 -38.28 25.57 -12.53
CA ASP A 58 -37.63 26.79 -13.00
C ASP A 58 -37.56 27.83 -11.87
N LEU A 59 -36.38 27.93 -11.25
CA LEU A 59 -36.10 28.79 -10.10
C LEU A 59 -36.24 30.29 -10.42
N ARG A 60 -36.24 30.71 -11.69
CA ARG A 60 -36.34 32.12 -12.11
C ARG A 60 -37.69 32.76 -11.76
N HIS A 61 -38.69 31.96 -11.42
CA HIS A 61 -40.00 32.44 -10.97
C HIS A 61 -40.02 32.90 -9.51
N PHE A 62 -38.88 32.81 -8.80
CA PHE A 62 -38.77 33.21 -7.41
C PHE A 62 -37.70 34.29 -7.24
N GLU A 63 -38.00 35.26 -6.39
CA GLU A 63 -37.11 36.35 -6.02
C GLU A 63 -36.89 36.31 -4.50
N GLN A 64 -35.62 36.31 -4.07
CA GLN A 64 -35.26 36.40 -2.65
C GLN A 64 -35.24 37.87 -2.24
N THR A 65 -36.13 38.27 -1.33
CA THR A 65 -36.25 39.66 -0.87
C THR A 65 -35.34 39.96 0.33
N ALA A 66 -35.06 38.97 1.17
CA ALA A 66 -34.13 39.09 2.29
C ALA A 66 -33.50 37.73 2.64
N PHE A 67 -32.32 37.77 3.25
CA PHE A 67 -31.62 36.58 3.74
C PHE A 67 -30.93 36.87 5.07
N THR A 68 -31.20 36.02 6.06
CA THR A 68 -30.53 36.00 7.36
C THR A 68 -29.57 34.80 7.39
N PRO A 69 -28.26 35.03 7.49
CA PRO A 69 -27.25 33.98 7.45
C PRO A 69 -27.31 33.05 8.67
N LEU A 70 -26.60 31.93 8.58
CA LEU A 70 -26.50 30.93 9.65
C LEU A 70 -25.88 31.54 10.91
N GLU A 71 -26.67 31.68 11.97
CA GLU A 71 -26.15 32.05 13.29
C GLU A 71 -25.76 30.79 14.08
N PRO A 72 -24.50 30.67 14.57
CA PRO A 72 -24.04 29.45 15.25
C PRO A 72 -24.88 29.03 16.46
N GLN A 73 -25.46 29.99 17.18
CA GLN A 73 -26.29 29.73 18.37
C GLN A 73 -27.67 29.17 18.01
N LEU A 74 -28.21 29.55 16.85
CA LEU A 74 -29.53 29.13 16.39
C LEU A 74 -29.47 27.95 15.42
N ALA A 75 -28.26 27.62 14.92
CA ALA A 75 -27.99 26.54 13.96
C ALA A 75 -28.94 26.53 12.73
N ARG A 76 -29.45 27.70 12.35
CA ARG A 76 -30.36 27.89 11.21
C ARG A 76 -30.12 29.22 10.47
N SER A 77 -30.46 29.22 9.20
CA SER A 77 -30.54 30.38 8.30
C SER A 77 -31.99 30.57 7.84
N ILE A 78 -32.37 31.80 7.49
CA ILE A 78 -33.73 32.12 7.04
C ILE A 78 -33.65 32.92 5.75
N ALA A 79 -34.36 32.47 4.72
CA ALA A 79 -34.57 33.20 3.49
C ALA A 79 -36.02 33.66 3.39
N ARG A 80 -36.21 34.87 2.87
CA ARG A 80 -37.52 35.41 2.52
C ARG A 80 -37.62 35.45 1.01
N VAL A 81 -38.58 34.72 0.46
CA VAL A 81 -38.71 34.46 -0.96
C VAL A 81 -40.12 34.78 -1.39
N ARG A 82 -40.28 35.36 -2.58
CA ARG A 82 -41.56 35.70 -3.17
C ARG A 82 -41.62 35.19 -4.59
N ARG A 83 -42.79 34.73 -5.03
CA ARG A 83 -42.99 34.37 -6.43
C ARG A 83 -43.16 35.63 -7.27
N VAL A 84 -42.50 35.69 -8.42
CA VAL A 84 -42.58 36.83 -9.33
C VAL A 84 -44.03 37.04 -9.78
N GLY A 85 -44.61 38.20 -9.45
CA GLY A 85 -46.00 38.55 -9.74
C GLY A 85 -46.98 38.38 -8.58
N GLU A 86 -46.59 37.70 -7.49
CA GLU A 86 -47.39 37.58 -6.27
C GLU A 86 -46.90 38.58 -5.21
N LYS A 87 -47.81 39.05 -4.34
CA LYS A 87 -47.44 39.92 -3.20
C LYS A 87 -47.11 39.13 -1.93
N GLU A 88 -47.52 37.87 -1.85
CA GLU A 88 -47.29 37.02 -0.68
C GLU A 88 -45.82 36.57 -0.64
N GLU A 89 -45.16 36.82 0.49
CA GLU A 89 -43.82 36.30 0.76
C GLU A 89 -43.92 34.96 1.51
N GLU A 90 -42.93 34.11 1.29
CA GLU A 90 -42.73 32.86 2.01
C GLU A 90 -41.39 32.91 2.74
N LEU A 91 -41.37 32.43 3.98
CA LEU A 91 -40.17 32.30 4.78
C LEU A 91 -39.71 30.85 4.74
N ILE A 92 -38.42 30.66 4.49
CA ILE A 92 -37.80 29.34 4.38
C ILE A 92 -36.64 29.28 5.37
N ALA A 93 -36.70 28.36 6.32
CA ALA A 93 -35.63 28.12 7.27
C ALA A 93 -34.87 26.85 6.91
N ARG A 94 -33.53 26.90 6.99
CA ARG A 94 -32.64 25.76 6.76
C ARG A 94 -31.62 25.65 7.89
N GLY A 95 -31.39 24.45 8.41
CA GLY A 95 -30.48 24.27 9.54
C GLY A 95 -30.36 22.83 10.00
N GLU A 96 -29.87 22.66 11.22
CA GLU A 96 -29.91 21.36 11.90
C GLU A 96 -31.36 20.94 12.17
N VAL A 97 -31.62 19.63 12.15
CA VAL A 97 -32.99 19.09 12.22
C VAL A 97 -33.66 19.47 13.54
N ASP A 98 -32.93 19.39 14.65
CA ASP A 98 -33.37 19.79 15.98
C ASP A 98 -33.74 21.28 16.06
N ALA A 99 -32.90 22.16 15.53
CA ALA A 99 -33.11 23.61 15.51
C ALA A 99 -34.35 23.99 14.71
N ILE A 100 -34.58 23.32 13.58
CA ILE A 100 -35.75 23.54 12.74
C ILE A 100 -37.03 22.97 13.40
N LEU A 101 -36.96 21.81 14.05
CA LEU A 101 -38.09 21.25 14.80
C LEU A 101 -38.46 22.12 16.00
N TYR A 102 -37.46 22.71 16.67
CA TYR A 102 -37.66 23.68 17.74
C TYR A 102 -38.38 24.94 17.23
N LEU A 103 -37.93 25.49 16.09
CA LEU A 103 -38.58 26.62 15.43
C LEU A 103 -40.05 26.36 15.10
N CYS A 104 -40.36 25.18 14.56
CA CYS A 104 -41.72 24.81 14.17
C CYS A 104 -42.64 24.47 15.35
N ARG A 105 -42.11 24.42 16.58
CA ARG A 105 -42.83 23.91 17.75
C ARG A 105 -43.51 22.56 17.47
N ALA A 106 -42.79 21.68 16.77
CA ALA A 106 -43.31 20.37 16.36
C ALA A 106 -43.75 19.54 17.57
N ASP A 107 -44.80 18.74 17.41
CA ASP A 107 -45.26 17.80 18.42
C ASP A 107 -44.19 16.73 18.73
N GLU A 108 -44.29 16.13 19.91
CA GLU A 108 -43.29 15.19 20.42
C GLU A 108 -43.11 13.96 19.51
N ALA A 109 -44.20 13.46 18.91
CA ALA A 109 -44.14 12.30 18.02
C ALA A 109 -43.43 12.64 16.70
N THR A 110 -43.72 13.80 16.11
CA THR A 110 -43.04 14.29 14.90
C THR A 110 -41.56 14.55 15.18
N ARG A 111 -41.24 15.19 16.30
CA ARG A 111 -39.85 15.47 16.69
C ARG A 111 -39.04 14.17 16.83
N PHE A 112 -39.52 13.24 17.65
CA PHE A 112 -38.85 11.95 17.86
C PHE A 112 -38.64 11.19 16.55
N ARG A 113 -39.66 11.15 15.68
CA ARG A 113 -39.57 10.46 14.39
C ARG A 113 -38.54 11.11 13.45
N ALA A 114 -38.52 12.43 13.37
CA ALA A 114 -37.61 13.16 12.50
C ALA A 114 -36.15 13.02 12.96
N GLU A 115 -35.89 13.15 14.27
CA GLU A 115 -34.56 12.96 14.86
C GLU A 115 -34.05 11.53 14.66
N LEU A 116 -34.86 10.51 14.97
CA LEU A 116 -34.49 9.10 14.78
C LEU A 116 -34.15 8.78 13.32
N GLN A 117 -34.96 9.26 12.36
CA GLN A 117 -34.71 9.04 10.94
C GLN A 117 -33.48 9.78 10.42
N ALA A 118 -33.22 10.99 10.93
CA ALA A 118 -32.01 11.75 10.61
C ALA A 118 -30.76 11.05 11.15
N GLU A 119 -30.78 10.61 12.42
CA GLU A 119 -29.67 9.94 13.09
C GLU A 119 -29.31 8.61 12.41
N MET A 120 -30.31 7.81 12.00
CA MET A 120 -30.07 6.59 11.21
C MET A 120 -29.32 6.87 9.89
N ARG A 121 -29.56 8.02 9.25
CA ARG A 121 -28.81 8.42 8.05
C ARG A 121 -27.40 8.92 8.39
N MET A 122 -27.22 9.53 9.55
CA MET A 122 -25.90 9.95 10.06
C MET A 122 -24.94 8.79 10.28
N THR A 123 -25.44 7.62 10.72
CA THR A 123 -24.61 6.40 10.81
C THR A 123 -23.99 5.97 9.47
N ARG A 124 -24.56 6.41 8.34
CA ARG A 124 -24.06 6.15 6.98
C ARG A 124 -23.21 7.30 6.41
N GLY A 125 -22.83 8.26 7.26
CA GLY A 125 -22.00 9.41 6.90
C GLY A 125 -22.75 10.56 6.21
N TYR A 126 -24.08 10.62 6.30
CA TYR A 126 -24.87 11.76 5.81
C TYR A 126 -25.14 12.76 6.94
N ARG A 127 -25.09 14.06 6.66
CA ARG A 127 -25.61 15.09 7.56
C ARG A 127 -27.01 15.49 7.11
N ALA A 128 -27.95 15.58 8.04
CA ALA A 128 -29.33 15.94 7.72
C ALA A 128 -29.50 17.47 7.75
N LEU A 129 -29.97 18.05 6.64
CA LEU A 129 -30.37 19.45 6.56
C LEU A 129 -31.89 19.54 6.72
N GLY A 130 -32.34 20.08 7.86
CA GLY A 130 -33.74 20.32 8.15
C GLY A 130 -34.26 21.54 7.40
N ILE A 131 -35.52 21.48 6.94
CA ILE A 131 -36.17 22.54 6.17
C ILE A 131 -37.55 22.81 6.75
N ALA A 132 -37.87 24.09 6.95
CA ALA A 132 -39.19 24.54 7.34
C ALA A 132 -39.65 25.71 6.47
N LYS A 133 -40.97 25.85 6.40
CA LYS A 133 -41.66 26.91 5.66
C LYS A 133 -42.61 27.65 6.60
N ALA A 134 -42.68 28.98 6.49
CA ALA A 134 -43.68 29.80 7.15
C ALA A 134 -44.27 30.83 6.18
N LYS A 135 -45.47 31.30 6.51
CA LYS A 135 -46.05 32.51 5.92
C LYS A 135 -45.95 33.66 6.94
N PRO A 136 -45.57 34.87 6.53
CA PRO A 136 -45.57 36.04 7.41
C PRO A 136 -47.01 36.46 7.72
N GLY A 137 -47.36 36.53 9.00
CA GLY A 137 -48.68 36.97 9.49
C GLY A 137 -48.83 38.49 9.63
N PRO A 138 -50.05 38.99 9.91
CA PRO A 138 -50.39 40.43 9.95
C PRO A 138 -49.63 41.25 11.01
N GLU A 139 -49.06 40.61 12.03
CA GLU A 139 -48.35 41.27 13.16
C GLU A 139 -46.95 40.70 13.41
N GLY A 140 -46.31 40.12 12.39
CA GLY A 140 -44.99 39.49 12.54
C GLY A 140 -45.02 38.11 13.20
N GLU A 141 -46.21 37.54 13.42
CA GLU A 141 -46.35 36.13 13.77
C GLU A 141 -45.97 35.24 12.57
N GLU A 142 -45.02 34.33 12.79
CA GLU A 142 -44.55 33.40 11.78
C GLU A 142 -44.99 31.99 12.18
N ASN A 143 -45.94 31.41 11.43
CA ASN A 143 -46.38 30.04 11.68
C ASN A 143 -45.50 29.05 10.88
N TRP A 144 -44.53 28.46 11.56
CA TRP A 144 -43.52 27.57 10.98
C TRP A 144 -44.02 26.13 10.89
N THR A 145 -43.96 25.57 9.68
CA THR A 145 -44.27 24.17 9.40
C THR A 145 -43.00 23.43 8.99
N PHE A 146 -42.74 22.30 9.66
CA PHE A 146 -41.62 21.43 9.33
C PHE A 146 -41.92 20.65 8.05
N MET A 147 -41.12 20.85 7.00
CA MET A 147 -41.33 20.23 5.69
C MET A 147 -40.59 18.89 5.56
N GLY A 148 -39.50 18.71 6.29
CA GLY A 148 -38.69 17.50 6.28
C GLY A 148 -37.19 17.80 6.30
N TYR A 149 -36.39 16.81 5.88
CA TYR A 149 -34.93 16.96 5.81
C TYR A 149 -34.33 16.33 4.55
N ILE A 150 -33.14 16.82 4.16
CA ILE A 150 -32.35 16.28 3.05
C ILE A 150 -31.03 15.75 3.60
N PRO A 151 -30.71 14.46 3.42
CA PRO A 151 -29.41 13.92 3.81
C PRO A 151 -28.34 14.28 2.78
N ILE A 152 -27.24 14.86 3.23
CA ILE A 152 -26.16 15.42 2.41
C ILE A 152 -24.84 14.79 2.85
N ARG A 153 -24.00 14.38 1.90
CA ARG A 153 -22.68 13.81 2.19
C ARG A 153 -21.62 14.45 1.32
N ALA A 154 -20.53 14.90 1.93
CA ALA A 154 -19.34 15.29 1.20
C ALA A 154 -18.49 14.05 0.90
N THR A 155 -18.22 13.80 -0.37
CA THR A 155 -17.35 12.72 -0.85
C THR A 155 -16.18 13.31 -1.63
N ARG A 156 -15.05 12.62 -1.66
CA ARG A 156 -13.89 13.02 -2.44
C ARG A 156 -13.82 12.20 -3.72
N HIS A 157 -13.69 12.85 -4.86
CA HIS A 157 -13.26 12.14 -6.06
C HIS A 157 -11.78 11.80 -5.91
N LYS A 158 -11.42 10.52 -5.89
CA LYS A 158 -10.01 10.12 -5.89
C LYS A 158 -9.48 10.50 -7.27
N SER A 159 -8.64 11.53 -7.39
CA SER A 159 -8.01 11.84 -8.68
C SER A 159 -7.16 10.63 -9.11
N THR A 160 -7.68 9.87 -10.08
CA THR A 160 -6.90 8.89 -10.80
C THR A 160 -5.95 9.69 -11.67
N ARG A 161 -4.71 9.90 -11.20
CA ARG A 161 -3.64 10.34 -12.10
C ARG A 161 -3.51 9.29 -13.20
N SER A 162 -4.00 9.57 -14.40
CA SER A 162 -3.60 8.81 -15.58
C SER A 162 -2.14 9.17 -15.83
N GLU A 163 -1.23 8.25 -15.53
CA GLU A 163 0.15 8.42 -15.98
C GLU A 163 0.14 8.48 -17.50
N GLU A 164 0.80 9.48 -18.10
CA GLU A 164 0.96 9.55 -19.55
C GLU A 164 1.51 8.22 -20.10
N PRO A 165 1.09 7.77 -21.30
CA PRO A 165 1.61 6.57 -21.92
C PRO A 165 3.13 6.68 -22.02
N ALA A 166 3.80 5.99 -21.12
CA ALA A 166 5.24 5.99 -21.01
C ALA A 166 5.81 5.11 -22.12
N ASP A 167 6.70 5.67 -22.93
CA ASP A 167 7.52 4.86 -23.83
C ASP A 167 8.49 4.02 -22.99
N PHE A 168 8.46 2.69 -23.16
CA PHE A 168 9.33 1.75 -22.44
C PHE A 168 10.37 1.13 -23.36
N ASN A 169 11.61 1.04 -22.89
CA ASN A 169 12.69 0.28 -23.52
C ASN A 169 12.95 -0.99 -22.70
N TYR A 170 13.03 -2.13 -23.39
CA TYR A 170 13.47 -3.38 -22.76
C TYR A 170 15.00 -3.39 -22.65
N VAL A 171 15.51 -3.52 -21.44
CA VAL A 171 16.95 -3.63 -21.17
C VAL A 171 17.23 -5.02 -20.63
N THR A 172 18.09 -5.77 -21.31
CA THR A 172 18.58 -7.08 -20.85
C THR A 172 19.58 -6.89 -19.72
N VAL A 173 19.22 -7.35 -18.51
CA VAL A 173 20.03 -7.14 -17.30
C VAL A 173 20.74 -8.42 -16.89
N TRP A 174 20.04 -9.57 -16.99
CA TRP A 174 20.54 -10.86 -16.52
C TRP A 174 20.62 -11.87 -17.65
N ASP A 175 21.81 -12.41 -17.86
CA ASP A 175 22.04 -13.46 -18.83
C ASP A 175 21.33 -14.75 -18.39
N TRP A 176 21.00 -15.62 -19.34
CA TRP A 176 20.25 -16.85 -19.06
C TRP A 176 21.03 -17.80 -18.13
N GLN A 177 22.37 -17.84 -18.24
CA GLN A 177 23.23 -18.68 -17.39
C GLN A 177 23.10 -18.28 -15.92
N LEU A 178 23.08 -16.97 -15.64
CA LEU A 178 22.98 -16.45 -14.28
C LEU A 178 21.63 -16.80 -13.65
N ARG A 179 20.55 -16.73 -14.44
CA ARG A 179 19.20 -17.12 -13.98
C ARG A 179 19.13 -18.60 -13.63
N VAL A 180 19.67 -19.47 -14.49
CA VAL A 180 19.70 -20.92 -14.22
C VAL A 180 20.51 -21.22 -12.97
N LEU A 181 21.70 -20.63 -12.84
CA LEU A 181 22.54 -20.80 -11.65
C LEU A 181 21.85 -20.28 -10.37
N HIS A 182 21.12 -19.16 -10.45
CA HIS A 182 20.36 -18.63 -9.33
C HIS A 182 19.28 -19.60 -8.86
N TRP A 183 18.39 -20.04 -9.75
CA TRP A 183 17.30 -20.95 -9.41
C TRP A 183 17.80 -22.33 -8.96
N LEU A 184 18.87 -22.82 -9.58
CA LEU A 184 19.56 -24.04 -9.13
C LEU A 184 20.09 -23.86 -7.70
N SER A 185 20.73 -22.73 -7.40
CA SER A 185 21.28 -22.45 -6.06
C SER A 185 20.17 -22.34 -5.02
N VAL A 186 19.05 -21.67 -5.34
CA VAL A 186 17.87 -21.59 -4.46
C VAL A 186 17.35 -22.99 -4.13
N PHE A 187 17.16 -23.83 -5.15
CA PHE A 187 16.72 -25.21 -4.95
C PHE A 187 17.69 -26.01 -4.08
N LEU A 188 18.99 -25.95 -4.37
CA LEU A 188 20.02 -26.68 -3.62
C LEU A 188 20.12 -26.21 -2.16
N ILE A 189 20.06 -24.90 -1.90
CA ILE A 189 20.10 -24.35 -0.53
C ILE A 189 18.87 -24.82 0.28
N LEU A 190 17.69 -24.91 -0.34
CA LEU A 190 16.48 -25.42 0.32
C LEU A 190 16.62 -26.91 0.65
N VAL A 191 17.10 -27.73 -0.29
CA VAL A 191 17.34 -29.17 -0.07
C VAL A 191 18.39 -29.38 1.03
N LEU A 192 19.51 -28.65 0.99
CA LEU A 192 20.58 -28.71 2.00
C LEU A 192 20.08 -28.28 3.38
N SER A 193 19.30 -27.21 3.46
CA SER A 193 18.75 -26.74 4.74
C SER A 193 17.74 -27.73 5.32
N LEU A 194 16.83 -28.27 4.50
CA LEU A 194 15.85 -29.25 4.95
C LEU A 194 16.53 -30.55 5.44
N THR A 195 17.45 -31.10 4.64
CA THR A 195 18.20 -32.30 5.03
C THR A 195 19.11 -32.03 6.24
N GLY A 196 19.73 -30.86 6.34
CA GLY A 196 20.51 -30.41 7.50
C GLY A 196 19.69 -30.36 8.79
N LEU A 197 18.51 -29.74 8.76
CA LEU A 197 17.57 -29.69 9.89
C LEU A 197 17.13 -31.09 10.34
N LEU A 198 16.86 -31.98 9.39
CA LEU A 198 16.47 -33.35 9.68
C LEU A 198 17.63 -34.17 10.28
N MET A 199 18.88 -33.89 9.91
CA MET A 199 20.06 -34.51 10.55
C MET A 199 20.31 -33.98 11.97
N GLY A 200 20.10 -32.67 12.18
CA GLY A 200 20.32 -32.03 13.48
C GLY A 200 19.22 -32.29 14.51
N SER A 201 17.98 -32.54 14.08
CA SER A 201 16.85 -32.79 14.97
C SER A 201 16.61 -34.29 15.17
N SER A 202 17.05 -34.80 16.33
CA SER A 202 16.78 -36.19 16.75
C SER A 202 15.28 -36.52 16.90
N ARG A 203 14.40 -35.52 16.87
CA ARG A 203 12.95 -35.64 17.08
C ARG A 203 12.19 -36.38 15.99
N PHE A 204 12.67 -36.39 14.75
CA PHE A 204 12.05 -37.17 13.66
C PHE A 204 12.48 -38.64 13.65
N ILE A 205 13.51 -39.01 14.43
CA ILE A 205 14.11 -40.35 14.40
C ILE A 205 13.37 -41.32 15.35
N TYR A 206 12.75 -40.84 16.43
CA TYR A 206 12.15 -41.70 17.47
C TYR A 206 10.69 -42.14 17.21
N GLY A 207 10.02 -41.61 16.18
CA GLY A 207 8.63 -41.97 15.86
C GLY A 207 8.47 -43.21 14.98
N VAL A 208 9.57 -43.71 14.40
CA VAL A 208 9.56 -44.84 13.44
C VAL A 208 10.33 -46.01 14.06
N SER A 209 9.82 -46.53 15.18
CA SER A 209 10.26 -47.83 15.67
C SER A 209 9.84 -48.88 14.64
N GLN A 210 10.80 -49.70 14.19
CA GLN A 210 10.61 -50.83 13.27
C GLN A 210 10.42 -50.43 11.78
N GLY A 211 11.51 -50.36 10.99
CA GLY A 211 11.38 -50.62 9.54
C GLY A 211 12.20 -49.83 8.51
N TYR A 212 12.94 -48.77 8.85
CA TYR A 212 13.72 -48.02 7.84
C TYR A 212 15.18 -47.77 8.26
N SER A 213 16.01 -48.82 8.23
CA SER A 213 17.46 -48.74 8.52
C SER A 213 18.24 -47.83 7.55
N ASN A 214 17.70 -47.55 6.36
CA ASN A 214 18.42 -46.86 5.28
C ASN A 214 18.04 -45.38 5.13
N TYR A 215 17.03 -44.90 5.86
CA TYR A 215 16.53 -43.52 5.72
C TYR A 215 17.62 -42.48 6.02
N LEU A 216 18.36 -42.65 7.11
CA LEU A 216 19.45 -41.73 7.47
C LEU A 216 20.60 -41.75 6.45
N SER A 217 20.86 -42.89 5.81
CA SER A 217 21.89 -43.03 4.78
C SER A 217 21.50 -42.28 3.51
N TRP A 218 20.26 -42.46 3.04
CA TRP A 218 19.73 -41.73 1.88
C TRP A 218 19.67 -40.22 2.12
N LEU A 219 19.34 -39.81 3.35
CA LEU A 219 19.28 -38.41 3.74
C LEU A 219 20.68 -37.77 3.71
N ARG A 220 21.69 -38.43 4.28
CA ARG A 220 23.09 -37.98 4.22
C ARG A 220 23.60 -37.93 2.78
N LEU A 221 23.34 -38.97 1.99
CA LEU A 221 23.72 -39.02 0.58
C LEU A 221 23.12 -37.84 -0.20
N THR A 222 21.83 -37.57 -0.02
CA THR A 222 21.14 -36.45 -0.68
C THR A 222 21.78 -35.12 -0.30
N HIS A 223 22.13 -34.92 0.97
CA HIS A 223 22.80 -33.71 1.44
C HIS A 223 24.19 -33.56 0.80
N PHE A 224 25.01 -34.61 0.79
CA PHE A 224 26.35 -34.55 0.19
C PHE A 224 26.30 -34.31 -1.31
N VAL A 225 25.42 -35.01 -2.03
CA VAL A 225 25.22 -34.83 -3.48
C VAL A 225 24.79 -33.39 -3.77
N ALA A 226 23.83 -32.85 -3.02
CA ALA A 226 23.41 -31.45 -3.16
C ALA A 226 24.57 -30.47 -2.86
N GLY A 227 25.43 -30.78 -1.89
CA GLY A 227 26.63 -29.98 -1.58
C GLY A 227 27.64 -29.95 -2.72
N TRP A 228 27.88 -31.08 -3.39
CA TRP A 228 28.71 -31.15 -4.59
C TRP A 228 28.12 -30.34 -5.75
N PHE A 229 26.81 -30.43 -5.99
CA PHE A 229 26.16 -29.60 -7.00
C PHE A 229 26.24 -28.10 -6.67
N LEU A 230 26.13 -27.74 -5.38
CA LEU A 230 26.28 -26.34 -4.95
C LEU A 230 27.71 -25.85 -5.15
N LEU A 231 28.72 -26.69 -4.93
CA LEU A 231 30.12 -26.37 -5.24
C LEU A 231 30.30 -26.12 -6.74
N CYS A 232 29.78 -26.98 -7.60
CA CYS A 232 29.84 -26.80 -9.05
C CYS A 232 29.15 -25.49 -9.47
N ALA A 233 27.96 -25.20 -8.95
CA ALA A 233 27.25 -23.96 -9.21
C ALA A 233 28.04 -22.73 -8.72
N ALA A 234 28.69 -22.81 -7.56
CA ALA A 234 29.54 -21.75 -7.01
C ALA A 234 30.78 -21.51 -7.89
N ILE A 235 31.46 -22.56 -8.34
CA ILE A 235 32.62 -22.45 -9.25
C ILE A 235 32.21 -21.79 -10.57
N LEU A 236 31.12 -22.27 -11.19
CA LEU A 236 30.60 -21.67 -12.42
C LEU A 236 30.21 -20.21 -12.22
N ARG A 237 29.64 -19.86 -11.05
CA ARG A 237 29.29 -18.49 -10.72
C ARG A 237 30.51 -17.60 -10.53
N ILE A 238 31.53 -18.08 -9.80
CA ILE A 238 32.79 -17.37 -9.59
C ILE A 238 33.51 -17.15 -10.93
N ALA A 239 33.59 -18.18 -11.78
CA ALA A 239 34.12 -18.05 -13.13
C ALA A 239 33.34 -16.99 -13.94
N GLY A 240 32.00 -17.00 -13.84
CA GLY A 240 31.13 -15.99 -14.44
C GLY A 240 31.40 -14.56 -13.95
N LEU A 241 31.83 -14.36 -12.69
CA LEU A 241 32.18 -13.02 -12.19
C LEU A 241 33.39 -12.40 -12.92
N PHE A 242 34.28 -13.23 -13.47
CA PHE A 242 35.44 -12.79 -14.23
C PHE A 242 35.21 -12.79 -15.75
N LEU A 243 34.45 -13.76 -16.27
CA LEU A 243 34.26 -13.97 -17.71
C LEU A 243 32.99 -13.32 -18.28
N ALA A 244 32.08 -12.77 -17.45
CA ALA A 244 30.82 -12.22 -17.94
C ALA A 244 31.00 -11.01 -18.87
N SER A 245 30.28 -11.07 -20.01
CA SER A 245 30.20 -9.98 -20.98
C SER A 245 29.44 -8.77 -20.44
N ASN A 246 28.51 -8.98 -19.49
CA ASN A 246 27.61 -7.94 -19.00
C ASN A 246 28.24 -7.14 -17.83
N ARG A 247 28.25 -5.80 -17.94
CA ARG A 247 28.88 -4.89 -16.96
C ARG A 247 28.30 -5.04 -15.55
N PHE A 248 27.01 -5.38 -15.45
CA PHE A 248 26.29 -5.55 -14.18
C PHE A 248 26.59 -6.86 -13.45
N GLN A 249 27.32 -7.79 -14.08
CA GLN A 249 27.59 -9.13 -13.53
C GLN A 249 29.06 -9.36 -13.14
N ARG A 250 29.93 -8.38 -13.40
CA ARG A 250 31.38 -8.47 -13.15
C ARG A 250 31.71 -8.26 -11.68
N TRP A 251 32.88 -8.72 -11.27
CA TRP A 251 33.44 -8.58 -9.91
C TRP A 251 33.27 -7.17 -9.29
N TYR A 252 33.44 -6.11 -10.08
CA TYR A 252 33.30 -4.72 -9.62
C TYR A 252 31.87 -4.29 -9.28
N ALA A 253 30.85 -5.05 -9.68
CA ALA A 253 29.45 -4.76 -9.36
C ALA A 253 29.02 -5.31 -7.97
N LEU A 254 29.85 -6.13 -7.33
CA LEU A 254 29.59 -6.69 -5.99
C LEU A 254 30.00 -5.74 -4.86
N PHE A 255 30.97 -4.86 -5.09
CA PHE A 255 31.53 -3.99 -4.06
C PHE A 255 31.18 -2.52 -4.34
N PRO A 256 30.50 -1.81 -3.42
CA PRO A 256 30.29 -0.38 -3.51
C PRO A 256 31.57 0.36 -3.12
N VAL A 257 32.56 0.41 -4.01
CA VAL A 257 33.90 0.97 -3.71
C VAL A 257 33.92 2.50 -3.77
N LYS A 258 32.95 3.16 -4.41
CA LYS A 258 32.97 4.62 -4.59
C LYS A 258 32.35 5.34 -3.40
N LYS A 259 32.94 6.48 -3.00
CA LYS A 259 32.41 7.36 -1.92
C LYS A 259 30.95 7.79 -2.14
N ARG A 260 30.52 7.91 -3.40
CA ARG A 260 29.13 8.19 -3.78
C ARG A 260 28.18 7.05 -3.42
N ASP A 261 28.60 5.81 -3.63
CA ASP A 261 27.79 4.62 -3.37
C ASP A 261 27.60 4.41 -1.86
N LEU A 262 28.58 4.80 -1.04
CA LEU A 262 28.49 4.75 0.42
C LEU A 262 27.48 5.78 0.98
N ASN A 263 27.44 6.99 0.42
CA ASN A 263 26.42 7.98 0.80
C ASN A 263 25.00 7.54 0.36
N ASN A 264 24.89 6.89 -0.79
CA ASN A 264 23.63 6.36 -1.28
C ASN A 264 23.18 5.12 -0.48
N LEU A 265 24.12 4.30 0.02
CA LEU A 265 23.83 3.18 0.93
C LEU A 265 23.09 3.66 2.18
N VAL A 266 23.57 4.72 2.82
CA VAL A 266 22.95 5.27 4.04
C VAL A 266 21.55 5.82 3.74
N GLN A 267 21.35 6.45 2.58
CA GLN A 267 20.03 6.95 2.17
C GLN A 267 19.04 5.81 1.94
N VAL A 268 19.48 4.76 1.24
CA VAL A 268 18.68 3.56 0.99
C VAL A 268 18.35 2.84 2.30
N ALA A 269 19.32 2.64 3.19
CA ALA A 269 19.10 2.01 4.48
C ALA A 269 18.10 2.78 5.35
N LYS A 270 18.18 4.11 5.38
CA LYS A 270 17.20 4.97 6.07
C LYS A 270 15.81 4.88 5.47
N ASN A 271 15.69 4.74 4.15
CA ASN A 271 14.39 4.56 3.48
C ASN A 271 13.77 3.18 3.81
N TYR A 272 14.57 2.10 3.80
CA TYR A 272 14.11 0.79 4.23
C TYR A 272 13.74 0.74 5.72
N LEU A 273 14.41 1.53 6.58
CA LEU A 273 14.05 1.73 7.99
C LEU A 273 12.91 2.74 8.18
N PHE A 274 12.24 3.16 7.10
CA PHE A 274 11.13 4.13 7.11
C PHE A 274 11.45 5.49 7.74
N CYS A 275 12.74 5.86 7.84
CA CYS A 275 13.21 7.11 8.41
C CYS A 275 13.22 8.28 7.39
N ARG A 276 13.04 8.02 6.09
CA ARG A 276 12.87 9.04 5.03
C ARG A 276 11.97 8.53 3.91
N PHE A 277 11.06 9.39 3.42
CA PHE A 277 10.11 9.12 2.34
C PHE A 277 10.50 9.78 0.99
N GLU A 278 11.75 10.26 0.85
CA GLU A 278 12.26 10.78 -0.42
C GLU A 278 12.49 9.63 -1.41
N ARG A 279 12.18 9.85 -2.70
CA ARG A 279 12.33 8.82 -3.73
C ARG A 279 13.80 8.40 -3.84
N PRO A 280 14.13 7.10 -3.65
CA PRO A 280 15.51 6.65 -3.73
C PRO A 280 16.04 6.79 -5.18
N PRO A 281 17.36 7.00 -5.35
CA PRO A 281 17.99 6.97 -6.67
C PRO A 281 17.75 5.61 -7.35
N HIS A 282 17.32 5.64 -8.61
CA HIS A 282 17.03 4.42 -9.38
C HIS A 282 18.33 3.81 -9.92
N TYR A 283 18.49 2.51 -9.70
CA TYR A 283 19.61 1.72 -10.22
C TYR A 283 19.15 0.70 -11.26
N ILE A 284 20.03 0.36 -12.21
CA ILE A 284 19.84 -0.64 -13.25
C ILE A 284 20.12 -2.05 -12.78
N GLY A 285 21.30 -2.25 -12.20
CA GLY A 285 21.77 -3.56 -11.74
C GLY A 285 21.43 -3.83 -10.28
N HIS A 286 22.19 -3.22 -9.38
CA HIS A 286 22.08 -3.47 -7.95
C HIS A 286 22.17 -2.16 -7.16
N ASN A 287 21.24 -1.99 -6.23
CA ASN A 287 21.34 -0.96 -5.20
C ASN A 287 22.56 -1.24 -4.30
N PRO A 288 23.31 -0.24 -3.83
CA PRO A 288 24.42 -0.43 -2.87
C PRO A 288 24.11 -1.37 -1.70
N LEU A 289 22.88 -1.34 -1.15
CA LEU A 289 22.50 -2.25 -0.06
C LEU A 289 22.41 -3.70 -0.54
N GLN A 290 21.89 -3.92 -1.76
CA GLN A 290 21.84 -5.23 -2.38
C GLN A 290 23.25 -5.76 -2.68
N GLN A 291 24.17 -4.89 -3.12
CA GLN A 291 25.58 -5.26 -3.38
C GLN A 291 26.26 -5.80 -2.11
N ILE A 292 26.09 -5.12 -0.97
CA ILE A 292 26.62 -5.61 0.32
C ILE A 292 25.96 -6.92 0.73
N ALA A 293 24.62 -7.00 0.65
CA ALA A 293 23.89 -8.22 1.03
C ALA A 293 24.32 -9.43 0.17
N TYR A 294 24.53 -9.24 -1.13
CA TYR A 294 25.01 -10.29 -2.02
C TYR A 294 26.45 -10.70 -1.73
N THR A 295 27.35 -9.74 -1.50
CA THR A 295 28.73 -10.05 -1.11
C THR A 295 28.77 -10.83 0.19
N ALA A 296 27.97 -10.44 1.18
CA ALA A 296 27.86 -11.14 2.45
C ALA A 296 27.35 -12.58 2.27
N ILE A 297 26.26 -12.79 1.50
CA ILE A 297 25.69 -14.13 1.32
C ILE A 297 26.61 -15.04 0.48
N PHE A 298 27.37 -14.51 -0.48
CA PHE A 298 28.41 -15.27 -1.18
C PHE A 298 29.51 -15.72 -0.21
N GLY A 299 29.96 -14.84 0.70
CA GLY A 299 30.93 -15.19 1.74
C GLY A 299 30.39 -16.27 2.68
N VAL A 300 29.14 -16.14 3.13
CA VAL A 300 28.46 -17.15 3.95
C VAL A 300 28.32 -18.48 3.21
N GLY A 301 28.02 -18.46 1.90
CA GLY A 301 27.97 -19.67 1.07
C GLY A 301 29.32 -20.36 0.91
N LEU A 302 30.39 -19.60 0.70
CA LEU A 302 31.76 -20.13 0.69
C LEU A 302 32.13 -20.76 2.03
N ALA A 303 31.77 -20.11 3.14
CA ALA A 303 31.95 -20.68 4.48
C ALA A 303 31.11 -21.97 4.68
N ALA A 304 29.90 -22.04 4.14
CA ALA A 304 29.06 -23.24 4.16
C ALA A 304 29.74 -24.39 3.43
N LEU A 305 30.25 -24.14 2.22
CA LEU A 305 31.00 -25.13 1.45
C LEU A 305 32.24 -25.59 2.22
N PHE A 306 33.06 -24.65 2.71
CA PHE A 306 34.29 -24.97 3.43
C PHE A 306 34.04 -25.83 4.68
N THR A 307 33.11 -25.41 5.54
CA THR A 307 32.75 -26.15 6.76
C THR A 307 32.06 -27.48 6.46
N GLY A 308 31.25 -27.56 5.40
CA GLY A 308 30.62 -28.81 4.97
C GLY A 308 31.62 -29.82 4.41
N PHE A 309 32.58 -29.37 3.61
CA PHE A 309 33.65 -30.22 3.08
C PHE A 309 34.64 -30.65 4.16
N ALA A 310 34.89 -29.84 5.18
CA ALA A 310 35.66 -30.26 6.36
C ALA A 310 34.97 -31.43 7.09
N LEU A 311 33.68 -31.28 7.41
CA LEU A 311 32.92 -32.37 8.03
C LEU A 311 32.81 -33.62 7.14
N TYR A 312 32.78 -33.45 5.82
CA TYR A 312 32.81 -34.55 4.85
C TYR A 312 34.18 -35.23 4.76
N ALA A 313 35.28 -34.49 4.94
CA ALA A 313 36.65 -35.01 4.88
C ALA A 313 36.91 -36.10 5.94
N LEU A 314 36.21 -36.05 7.07
CA LEU A 314 36.24 -37.08 8.12
C LEU A 314 35.84 -38.47 7.62
N TYR A 315 35.11 -38.57 6.51
CA TYR A 315 34.75 -39.86 5.90
C TYR A 315 35.96 -40.54 5.22
N ALA A 316 36.89 -39.77 4.65
CA ALA A 316 38.04 -40.27 3.92
C ALA A 316 39.28 -39.37 4.17
N PRO A 317 39.88 -39.46 5.38
CA PRO A 317 40.94 -38.54 5.82
C PRO A 317 42.23 -38.66 5.00
N ASP A 318 42.49 -39.83 4.43
CA ASP A 318 43.70 -40.11 3.63
C ASP A 318 43.59 -39.65 2.17
N HIS A 319 42.42 -39.14 1.74
CA HIS A 319 42.24 -38.66 0.37
C HIS A 319 43.04 -37.38 0.13
N TRP A 320 43.79 -37.33 -0.98
CA TRP A 320 44.76 -36.26 -1.30
C TRP A 320 44.19 -34.83 -1.23
N LEU A 321 42.93 -34.64 -1.61
CA LEU A 321 42.24 -33.34 -1.53
C LEU A 321 41.65 -33.06 -0.13
N LEU A 322 41.12 -34.10 0.53
CA LEU A 322 40.33 -33.95 1.76
C LEU A 322 41.23 -33.79 2.99
N ARG A 323 42.45 -34.34 2.95
CA ARG A 323 43.46 -34.23 4.01
C ARG A 323 43.72 -32.79 4.46
N TYR A 324 43.66 -31.81 3.55
CA TYR A 324 43.85 -30.40 3.88
C TYR A 324 42.73 -29.83 4.76
N PHE A 325 41.52 -30.35 4.65
CA PHE A 325 40.40 -29.92 5.47
C PHE A 325 40.42 -30.56 6.86
N VAL A 326 40.96 -31.79 6.99
CA VAL A 326 41.08 -32.49 8.29
C VAL A 326 41.97 -31.70 9.28
N TRP A 327 43.02 -31.04 8.79
CA TRP A 327 43.84 -30.16 9.64
C TRP A 327 43.01 -29.03 10.29
N PHE A 328 41.99 -28.55 9.60
CA PHE A 328 41.08 -27.53 10.14
C PHE A 328 40.14 -28.10 11.21
N ASP A 329 39.70 -29.36 11.04
CA ASP A 329 38.91 -30.09 12.03
C ASP A 329 39.66 -30.22 13.36
N ASP A 330 40.97 -30.49 13.31
CA ASP A 330 41.82 -30.61 14.49
C ASP A 330 42.03 -29.27 15.21
N LEU A 331 42.12 -28.16 14.46
CA LEU A 331 42.36 -26.82 15.02
C LEU A 331 41.13 -26.26 15.74
N ILE A 332 39.95 -26.37 15.14
CA ILE A 332 38.71 -25.77 15.66
C ILE A 332 37.94 -26.76 16.54
N GLY A 333 38.07 -28.05 16.26
CA GLY A 333 37.27 -29.11 16.86
C GLY A 333 36.00 -29.38 16.07
N VAL A 334 35.78 -30.65 15.76
CA VAL A 334 34.64 -31.15 14.95
C VAL A 334 33.28 -30.66 15.45
N GLN A 335 33.10 -30.54 16.77
CA GLN A 335 31.82 -30.12 17.34
C GLN A 335 31.53 -28.63 17.11
N TYR A 336 32.56 -27.78 17.17
CA TYR A 336 32.43 -26.37 16.85
C TYR A 336 32.19 -26.16 15.36
N LEU A 337 32.83 -26.97 14.51
CA LEU A 337 32.57 -26.99 13.06
C LEU A 337 31.13 -27.36 12.73
N ARG A 338 30.56 -28.39 13.38
CA ARG A 338 29.13 -28.71 13.27
C ARG A 338 28.25 -27.54 13.69
N LEU A 339 28.57 -26.87 14.80
CA LEU A 339 27.83 -25.71 15.28
C LEU A 339 27.87 -24.54 14.27
N VAL A 340 29.05 -24.21 13.76
CA VAL A 340 29.23 -23.14 12.76
C VAL A 340 28.48 -23.47 11.48
N HIS A 341 28.57 -24.71 10.98
CA HIS A 341 27.85 -25.14 9.79
C HIS A 341 26.32 -25.05 9.98
N GLN A 342 25.82 -25.45 11.16
CA GLN A 342 24.41 -25.32 11.53
C GLN A 342 23.98 -23.84 11.64
N LEU A 343 24.82 -22.97 12.20
CA LEU A 343 24.56 -21.54 12.30
C LEU A 343 24.48 -20.88 10.91
N ILE A 344 25.37 -21.27 9.99
CA ILE A 344 25.34 -20.81 8.60
C ILE A 344 24.01 -21.18 7.92
N MET A 345 23.51 -22.39 8.13
CA MET A 345 22.20 -22.80 7.64
C MET A 345 21.07 -21.90 8.19
N TRP A 346 21.12 -21.53 9.48
CA TRP A 346 20.14 -20.58 10.04
C TRP A 346 20.23 -19.18 9.43
N ILE A 347 21.44 -18.70 9.11
CA ILE A 347 21.63 -17.43 8.40
C ILE A 347 20.96 -17.49 7.02
N PHE A 348 21.11 -18.59 6.28
CA PHE A 348 20.42 -18.78 5.00
C PHE A 348 18.89 -18.81 5.16
N LEU A 349 18.37 -19.52 6.16
CA LEU A 349 16.93 -19.58 6.42
C LEU A 349 16.34 -18.22 6.83
N ALA A 350 17.09 -17.37 7.52
CA ALA A 350 16.67 -16.00 7.82
C ALA A 350 16.76 -15.07 6.59
N PHE A 351 17.80 -15.24 5.77
CA PHE A 351 18.04 -14.43 4.57
C PHE A 351 16.96 -14.62 3.51
N ILE A 352 16.52 -15.86 3.24
CA ILE A 352 15.53 -16.16 2.19
C ILE A 352 14.23 -15.33 2.32
N PRO A 353 13.49 -15.33 3.45
CA PRO A 353 12.25 -14.57 3.55
C PRO A 353 12.49 -13.06 3.50
N ILE A 354 13.59 -12.56 4.09
CA ILE A 354 13.95 -11.14 4.02
C ILE A 354 14.22 -10.73 2.56
N HIS A 355 14.98 -11.54 1.83
CA HIS A 355 15.31 -11.31 0.43
C HIS A 355 14.05 -11.27 -0.44
N VAL A 356 13.17 -12.28 -0.30
CA VAL A 356 11.90 -12.35 -1.03
C VAL A 356 11.01 -11.15 -0.72
N TYR A 357 10.88 -10.78 0.56
CA TYR A 357 10.11 -9.60 0.97
C TYR A 357 10.63 -8.31 0.34
N LEU A 358 11.94 -8.06 0.42
CA LEU A 358 12.55 -6.86 -0.14
C LEU A 358 12.40 -6.80 -1.67
N SER A 359 12.50 -7.94 -2.35
CA SER A 359 12.27 -8.04 -3.79
C SER A 359 10.82 -7.75 -4.17
N ILE A 360 9.83 -8.28 -3.43
CA ILE A 360 8.41 -7.98 -3.65
C ILE A 360 8.10 -6.51 -3.36
N ARG A 361 8.64 -5.94 -2.28
CA ARG A 361 8.46 -4.53 -1.93
C ARG A 361 9.04 -3.61 -3.01
N ALA A 362 10.25 -3.88 -3.49
CA ALA A 362 10.86 -3.09 -4.57
C ALA A 362 10.00 -3.15 -5.85
N ASP A 363 9.46 -4.33 -6.19
CA ASP A 363 8.63 -4.47 -7.38
C ASP A 363 7.27 -3.76 -7.25
N THR A 364 6.64 -3.83 -6.08
CA THR A 364 5.29 -3.26 -5.84
C THR A 364 5.31 -1.76 -5.55
N VAL A 365 6.29 -1.27 -4.79
CA VAL A 365 6.39 0.12 -4.35
C VAL A 365 7.21 0.96 -5.33
N GLU A 366 8.36 0.45 -5.77
CA GLU A 366 9.33 1.20 -6.59
C GLU A 366 9.17 0.88 -8.09
N ARG A 367 8.35 -0.12 -8.46
CA ARG A 367 8.06 -0.54 -9.84
C ARG A 367 9.32 -0.83 -10.66
N GLU A 368 10.36 -1.35 -10.01
CA GLU A 368 11.68 -1.57 -10.63
C GLU A 368 11.74 -2.82 -11.53
N GLY A 369 10.78 -3.74 -11.44
CA GLY A 369 10.75 -4.95 -12.26
C GLY A 369 11.80 -5.99 -11.85
N ALA A 370 12.34 -5.92 -10.62
CA ALA A 370 13.45 -6.76 -10.17
C ALA A 370 13.12 -8.26 -10.18
N LEU A 371 11.93 -8.64 -9.70
CA LEU A 371 11.45 -10.02 -9.72
C LEU A 371 11.20 -10.52 -11.14
N SER A 372 10.57 -9.69 -11.97
CA SER A 372 10.36 -10.04 -13.38
C SER A 372 11.68 -10.24 -14.12
N SER A 373 12.73 -9.48 -13.75
CA SER A 373 14.04 -9.57 -14.40
C SER A 373 14.78 -10.89 -14.12
N ILE A 374 14.68 -11.49 -12.92
CA ILE A 374 15.35 -12.76 -12.63
C ILE A 374 14.67 -13.96 -13.34
N VAL A 375 13.41 -13.81 -13.73
CA VAL A 375 12.68 -14.81 -14.51
C VAL A 375 12.85 -14.56 -16.01
N SER A 376 12.61 -13.34 -16.49
CA SER A 376 12.58 -13.00 -17.92
C SER A 376 13.93 -12.62 -18.51
N GLY A 377 14.90 -12.20 -17.69
CA GLY A 377 16.26 -11.81 -18.10
C GLY A 377 16.44 -10.31 -18.34
N GLY A 378 15.37 -9.54 -18.33
CA GLY A 378 15.42 -8.10 -18.58
C GLY A 378 14.27 -7.37 -17.93
N ARG A 379 14.30 -6.05 -18.04
CA ARG A 379 13.34 -5.16 -17.39
C ARG A 379 12.89 -4.06 -18.34
N TRP A 380 11.68 -3.59 -18.13
CA TRP A 380 11.11 -2.47 -18.88
C TRP A 380 11.45 -1.17 -18.17
N CYS A 381 12.26 -0.33 -18.82
CA CYS A 381 12.65 0.98 -18.30
C CYS A 381 11.92 2.08 -19.07
N ARG A 382 11.31 3.03 -18.37
CA ARG A 382 10.72 4.22 -18.99
C ARG A 382 11.80 5.08 -19.66
N LYS A 383 11.57 5.51 -20.90
CA LYS A 383 12.46 6.46 -21.59
C LYS A 383 12.53 7.77 -20.81
N GLY A 384 13.74 8.29 -20.59
CA GLY A 384 13.98 9.55 -19.87
C GLY A 384 14.26 9.40 -18.36
N THR A 385 14.13 8.20 -17.78
CA THR A 385 14.56 7.95 -16.39
C THR A 385 16.07 8.04 -16.28
N LYS A 386 16.58 8.88 -15.38
CA LYS A 386 18.01 8.93 -15.04
C LYS A 386 18.31 7.78 -14.08
N PHE A 387 19.13 6.84 -14.54
CA PHE A 387 19.70 5.81 -13.68
C PHE A 387 21.12 6.21 -13.30
N GLU A 388 21.52 5.91 -12.07
CA GLU A 388 22.84 6.28 -11.55
C GLU A 388 23.99 5.40 -12.08
N ASP A 389 23.64 4.27 -12.69
CA ASP A 389 24.54 3.24 -13.22
C ASP A 389 24.35 2.98 -14.74
N ALA A 390 23.62 3.87 -15.44
CA ALA A 390 23.52 3.89 -16.90
C ALA A 390 24.81 4.34 -17.60
#